data_AF-A0A1D8GCD7-F1
#
_entry.id   AF-A0A1D8GCD7-F1
#
_cell.length_a   1.000
_cell.length_b   1.000
_cell.length_c   1.000
_cell.angle_alpha   90.00
_cell.angle_beta   90.00
_cell.angle_gamma   90.00
#
_symmetry.space_group_name_H-M   'P 1'
#
loop_
_entity.id
_entity.type
_entity.pdbx_description
1 polymer ?
#
loop_
_entity_poly.entity_id
_entity_poly.type
_entity_poly.pdbx_seq_one_letter_code
_entity_poly.pdbx_strand_id
1 'polypeptide(L)'
;MKTVNIFFPTVQLRDDWLKSLFGYKAPIQIKEIIKQLPAGIQCIGLKGSWNSIPGFWVKVQFKDDPIGKKQLKRMEAVTPSYWIDKNVYFPKEALAAKEMECLWRQKYDLEKETIQSEAWKLFLKEIKQHCSQERMEIAGIGLMYIYRHNPYFLKKYKRFYLFEDFAYFYEAKGELHKSIKYLRAQASLQPESAEAYLNMSSFLILNGLSHEAIDVCHKGMQINEDDEYLNNNLLIAYLNEGYYEAALEHLKKKVRRDPENSTNWKFIGDVFSEMGRDLEAIKYYHKALQIRSADLHNVEQDIYYGLAICNQQLRRFKEAIKYYHKMLRYNSTDPKVLLNLSKIYGDDLKKYDKAQFYAEKIVELFPQNGYGHHNLGLVYLYTGRLDSAKWHLYQARRLIPDYQPVYEAIQKLKKIKRNKITARTSQ
;
A
#
# COMPACT_ATOMS: atom_id res chain seq x y z
N MET A 1 -47.76 14.43 -21.76
CA MET A 1 -46.78 15.30 -21.05
C MET A 1 -45.38 14.73 -21.17
N LYS A 2 -44.34 15.55 -21.42
CA LYS A 2 -42.94 15.09 -21.55
C LYS A 2 -42.06 15.77 -20.49
N THR A 3 -41.24 14.99 -19.79
CA THR A 3 -40.26 15.47 -18.80
C THR A 3 -38.87 15.27 -19.37
N VAL A 4 -37.99 16.25 -19.21
CA VAL A 4 -36.59 16.19 -19.64
C VAL A 4 -35.71 16.68 -18.49
N ASN A 5 -34.63 15.95 -18.19
CA ASN A 5 -33.60 16.37 -17.24
C ASN A 5 -32.33 16.76 -18.02
N ILE A 6 -31.75 17.89 -17.67
CA ILE A 6 -30.61 18.45 -18.39
C ILE A 6 -29.47 18.70 -17.40
N PHE A 7 -28.29 18.20 -17.73
CA PHE A 7 -27.07 18.37 -16.97
C PHE A 7 -26.38 19.68 -17.37
N PHE A 8 -25.79 20.34 -16.37
CA PHE A 8 -24.87 21.46 -16.58
C PHE A 8 -23.63 21.29 -15.70
N PRO A 9 -22.43 21.61 -16.22
CA PRO A 9 -21.19 21.47 -15.47
C PRO A 9 -20.90 22.64 -14.53
N THR A 10 -21.54 23.80 -14.74
CA THR A 10 -21.42 24.99 -13.87
C THR A 10 -22.79 25.62 -13.61
N VAL A 11 -22.90 26.39 -12.51
CA VAL A 11 -24.08 27.22 -12.24
C VAL A 11 -24.30 28.26 -13.34
N GLN A 12 -23.21 28.88 -13.82
CA GLN A 12 -23.28 29.93 -14.84
C GLN A 12 -23.90 29.42 -16.15
N LEU A 13 -23.43 28.29 -16.68
CA LEU A 13 -23.97 27.71 -17.91
C LEU A 13 -25.45 27.34 -17.78
N ARG A 14 -25.83 26.78 -16.63
CA ARG A 14 -27.24 26.49 -16.33
C ARG A 14 -28.10 27.75 -16.37
N ASP A 15 -27.64 28.81 -15.69
CA ASP A 15 -28.40 30.03 -15.52
C ASP A 15 -28.50 30.82 -16.83
N ASP A 16 -27.42 30.87 -17.62
CA ASP A 16 -27.43 31.49 -18.94
C ASP A 16 -28.30 30.73 -19.94
N TRP A 17 -28.32 29.39 -19.86
CA TRP A 17 -29.25 28.57 -20.63
C TRP A 17 -30.72 28.86 -20.27
N LEU A 18 -31.05 28.96 -18.97
CA LEU A 18 -32.40 29.30 -18.51
C LEU A 18 -32.84 30.68 -19.02
N LYS A 19 -31.95 31.68 -18.98
CA LYS A 19 -32.20 33.03 -19.51
C LYS A 19 -32.43 33.00 -21.03
N SER A 20 -31.55 32.33 -21.77
CA SER A 20 -31.61 32.25 -23.23
C SER A 20 -32.90 31.59 -23.73
N LEU A 21 -33.30 30.48 -23.09
CA LEU A 21 -34.44 29.70 -23.53
C LEU A 21 -35.78 30.35 -23.14
N PHE A 22 -35.89 30.89 -21.93
CA PHE A 22 -37.15 31.37 -21.36
C PHE A 22 -37.27 32.89 -21.21
N GLY A 23 -36.22 33.65 -21.54
CA GLY A 23 -36.27 35.12 -21.59
C GLY A 23 -36.29 35.81 -20.24
N TYR A 24 -35.83 35.14 -19.17
CA TYR A 24 -35.71 35.75 -17.85
C TYR A 24 -34.69 36.90 -17.86
N LYS A 25 -35.07 38.08 -17.34
CA LYS A 25 -34.19 39.26 -17.19
C LYS A 25 -33.36 39.18 -15.90
N ALA A 26 -32.23 39.88 -15.85
CA ALA A 26 -31.40 39.97 -14.64
C ALA A 26 -31.80 41.17 -13.75
N PRO A 27 -31.73 41.06 -12.40
CA PRO A 27 -31.45 39.85 -11.62
C PRO A 27 -32.76 39.24 -11.06
N ILE A 28 -33.31 38.21 -11.72
CA ILE A 28 -34.37 37.36 -11.14
C ILE A 28 -33.69 36.21 -10.39
N GLN A 29 -34.04 36.00 -9.12
CA GLN A 29 -33.47 34.92 -8.33
C GLN A 29 -34.00 33.55 -8.81
N ILE A 30 -33.18 32.52 -8.76
CA ILE A 30 -33.54 31.14 -9.16
C ILE A 30 -34.83 30.63 -8.50
N LYS A 31 -35.07 31.00 -7.22
CA LYS A 31 -36.29 30.63 -6.50
C LYS A 31 -37.56 31.29 -7.09
N GLU A 32 -37.42 32.42 -7.78
CA GLU A 32 -38.50 33.12 -8.46
C GLU A 32 -38.78 32.54 -9.85
N ILE A 33 -37.74 32.09 -10.57
CA ILE A 33 -37.86 31.38 -11.85
C ILE A 33 -38.74 30.13 -11.71
N ILE A 34 -38.59 29.38 -10.62
CA ILE A 34 -39.39 28.17 -10.34
C ILE A 34 -40.87 28.51 -10.10
N LYS A 35 -41.18 29.74 -9.66
CA LYS A 35 -42.55 30.21 -9.40
C LYS A 35 -43.22 30.79 -10.65
N GLN A 36 -42.45 31.47 -11.52
CA GLN A 36 -42.94 32.09 -12.75
C GLN A 36 -42.64 31.21 -13.97
N LEU A 37 -43.57 30.28 -14.26
CA LEU A 37 -43.39 29.32 -15.34
C LEU A 37 -43.75 29.92 -16.71
N PRO A 38 -42.91 29.72 -17.75
CA PRO A 38 -43.21 30.18 -19.10
C PRO A 38 -44.40 29.42 -19.70
N ALA A 39 -45.06 30.02 -20.70
CA ALA A 39 -46.15 29.37 -21.42
C ALA A 39 -45.69 28.01 -22.01
N GLY A 40 -46.52 26.98 -21.87
CA GLY A 40 -46.21 25.60 -22.28
C GLY A 40 -45.33 24.80 -21.30
N ILE A 41 -44.85 25.41 -20.20
CA ILE A 41 -44.09 24.74 -19.15
C ILE A 41 -44.99 24.47 -17.94
N GLN A 42 -44.94 23.23 -17.45
CA GLN A 42 -45.68 22.78 -16.27
C GLN A 42 -44.85 22.89 -14.99
N CYS A 43 -43.54 22.66 -15.08
CA CYS A 43 -42.65 22.70 -13.92
C CYS A 43 -41.19 22.88 -14.38
N ILE A 44 -40.43 23.67 -13.62
CA ILE A 44 -38.96 23.72 -13.67
C ILE A 44 -38.46 23.38 -12.26
N GLY A 45 -37.62 22.36 -12.13
CA GLY A 45 -37.03 21.95 -10.85
C GLY A 45 -35.51 21.86 -10.96
N LEU A 46 -34.80 22.30 -9.92
CA LEU A 46 -33.34 22.19 -9.86
C LEU A 46 -32.92 21.07 -8.93
N LYS A 47 -31.88 20.32 -9.32
CA LYS A 47 -31.34 19.21 -8.53
C LYS A 47 -29.82 19.24 -8.52
N GLY A 48 -29.22 18.82 -7.40
CA GLY A 48 -27.76 18.64 -7.30
C GLY A 48 -27.27 17.29 -7.86
N SER A 49 -28.20 16.39 -8.20
CA SER A 49 -27.91 15.12 -8.84
C SER A 49 -29.16 14.56 -9.54
N TRP A 50 -28.93 13.69 -10.52
CA TRP A 50 -29.97 12.90 -11.18
C TRP A 50 -29.41 11.54 -11.57
N ASN A 51 -30.13 10.46 -11.27
CA ASN A 51 -29.66 9.07 -11.47
C ASN A 51 -28.25 8.82 -10.91
N SER A 52 -27.98 9.35 -9.72
CA SER A 52 -26.68 9.30 -9.04
C SER A 52 -25.56 10.08 -9.75
N ILE A 53 -25.82 10.83 -10.83
CA ILE A 53 -24.82 11.68 -11.48
C ILE A 53 -24.85 13.06 -10.80
N PRO A 54 -23.77 13.51 -10.16
CA PRO A 54 -23.72 14.83 -9.54
C PRO A 54 -23.66 15.91 -10.62
N GLY A 55 -24.41 17.00 -10.43
CA GLY A 55 -24.39 18.12 -11.38
C GLY A 55 -25.40 19.20 -11.09
N PHE A 56 -25.39 20.25 -11.90
CA PHE A 56 -26.36 21.33 -11.79
C PHE A 56 -27.58 21.03 -12.67
N TRP A 57 -28.38 20.06 -12.26
CA TRP A 57 -29.44 19.51 -13.08
C TRP A 57 -30.69 20.41 -13.12
N VAL A 58 -31.30 20.52 -14.29
CA VAL A 58 -32.60 21.15 -14.52
C VAL A 58 -33.60 20.11 -15.02
N LYS A 59 -34.67 19.89 -14.27
CA LYS A 59 -35.84 19.12 -14.68
C LYS A 59 -36.87 20.08 -15.27
N VAL A 60 -37.25 19.88 -16.54
CA VAL A 60 -38.33 20.64 -17.18
C VAL A 60 -39.46 19.69 -17.55
N GLN A 61 -40.68 20.02 -17.13
CA GLN A 61 -41.89 19.31 -17.53
C GLN A 61 -42.69 20.17 -18.50
N PHE A 62 -42.93 19.66 -19.69
CA PHE A 62 -43.66 20.34 -20.76
C PHE A 62 -45.13 19.90 -20.77
N LYS A 63 -46.03 20.87 -20.93
CA LYS A 63 -47.46 20.61 -21.12
C LYS A 63 -47.68 19.88 -22.43
N ASP A 64 -48.74 19.08 -22.50
CA ASP A 64 -49.13 18.37 -23.73
C ASP A 64 -50.00 19.25 -24.63
N ASP A 65 -49.50 20.45 -24.93
CA ASP A 65 -50.16 21.44 -25.76
C ASP A 65 -49.21 21.89 -26.90
N PRO A 66 -49.70 22.60 -27.94
CA PRO A 66 -48.86 23.04 -29.04
C PRO A 66 -47.68 23.93 -28.61
N ILE A 67 -47.88 24.74 -27.56
CA ILE A 67 -46.85 25.65 -27.03
C ILE A 67 -45.74 24.85 -26.34
N GLY A 68 -46.09 23.87 -25.51
CA GLY A 68 -45.17 22.98 -24.81
C GLY A 68 -44.36 22.13 -25.79
N LYS A 69 -45.00 21.60 -26.85
CA LYS A 69 -44.29 20.89 -27.94
C LYS A 69 -43.31 21.80 -28.69
N LYS A 70 -43.66 23.08 -28.92
CA LYS A 70 -42.76 24.07 -29.52
C LYS A 70 -41.56 24.40 -28.62
N GLN A 71 -41.80 24.60 -27.32
CA GLN A 71 -40.73 24.87 -26.35
C GLN A 71 -39.78 23.69 -26.20
N LEU A 72 -40.30 22.47 -26.21
CA LEU A 72 -39.49 21.25 -26.20
C LEU A 72 -38.55 21.18 -27.41
N LYS A 73 -39.05 21.41 -28.62
CA LYS A 73 -38.21 21.43 -29.84
C LYS A 73 -37.14 22.52 -29.79
N ARG A 74 -37.50 23.72 -29.31
CA ARG A 74 -36.54 24.83 -29.15
C ARG A 74 -35.43 24.46 -28.16
N MET A 75 -35.80 23.82 -27.05
CA MET A 75 -34.86 23.33 -26.05
C MET A 75 -33.90 22.28 -26.64
N GLU A 76 -34.44 21.28 -27.35
CA GLU A 76 -33.64 20.23 -27.99
C GLU A 76 -32.68 20.80 -29.05
N ALA A 77 -33.01 21.93 -29.68
CA ALA A 77 -32.15 22.59 -30.67
C ALA A 77 -30.95 23.35 -30.08
N VAL A 78 -31.07 23.87 -28.85
CA VAL A 78 -30.01 24.69 -28.20
C VAL A 78 -29.23 23.94 -27.13
N THR A 79 -29.67 22.74 -26.77
CA THR A 79 -29.06 21.94 -25.70
C THR A 79 -28.29 20.78 -26.31
N PRO A 80 -26.99 20.61 -26.00
CA PRO A 80 -26.24 19.47 -26.50
C PRO A 80 -26.91 18.15 -26.10
N SER A 81 -27.08 17.23 -27.05
CA SER A 81 -27.82 15.98 -26.83
C SER A 81 -27.20 15.09 -25.73
N TYR A 82 -25.88 15.20 -25.53
CA TYR A 82 -25.12 14.51 -24.48
C TYR A 82 -25.27 15.14 -23.08
N TRP A 83 -26.00 16.25 -22.94
CA TRP A 83 -26.41 16.80 -21.64
C TRP A 83 -27.82 16.39 -21.24
N ILE A 84 -28.52 15.60 -22.05
CA ILE A 84 -29.95 15.32 -21.88
C ILE A 84 -30.17 13.90 -21.36
N ASP A 85 -30.88 13.80 -20.24
CA ASP A 85 -31.34 12.56 -19.61
C ASP A 85 -30.24 11.48 -19.59
N LYS A 86 -30.54 10.30 -20.12
CA LYS A 86 -29.66 9.11 -20.09
C LYS A 86 -28.42 9.23 -20.98
N ASN A 87 -28.32 10.28 -21.80
CA ASN A 87 -27.17 10.48 -22.67
C ASN A 87 -26.00 11.13 -21.93
N VAL A 88 -26.22 11.61 -20.70
CA VAL A 88 -25.15 12.18 -19.87
C VAL A 88 -24.17 11.08 -19.50
N TYR A 89 -22.95 11.20 -20.02
CA TYR A 89 -21.91 10.21 -19.84
C TYR A 89 -21.58 10.01 -18.35
N PHE A 90 -21.68 8.76 -17.88
CA PHE A 90 -21.28 8.34 -16.54
C PHE A 90 -20.90 6.86 -16.60
N PRO A 91 -19.62 6.52 -16.83
CA PRO A 91 -19.22 5.16 -17.16
C PRO A 91 -19.39 4.20 -15.98
N LYS A 92 -19.96 3.03 -16.26
CA LYS A 92 -20.02 1.90 -15.31
C LYS A 92 -18.91 0.88 -15.56
N GLU A 93 -18.35 0.87 -16.76
CA GLU A 93 -17.25 0.02 -17.19
C GLU A 93 -16.17 0.89 -17.81
N ALA A 94 -14.91 0.45 -17.73
CA ALA A 94 -13.79 1.19 -18.28
C ALA A 94 -13.74 1.04 -19.80
N LEU A 95 -13.72 2.18 -20.51
CA LEU A 95 -13.41 2.24 -21.94
C LEU A 95 -11.93 2.57 -22.14
N ALA A 96 -11.50 2.69 -23.40
CA ALA A 96 -10.16 3.19 -23.70
C ALA A 96 -9.97 4.60 -23.09
N ALA A 97 -8.82 4.85 -22.46
CA ALA A 97 -8.58 6.09 -21.73
C ALA A 97 -8.85 7.36 -22.58
N LYS A 98 -8.38 7.38 -23.84
CA LYS A 98 -8.61 8.50 -24.76
C LYS A 98 -10.09 8.76 -25.04
N GLU A 99 -10.90 7.71 -25.11
CA GLU A 99 -12.34 7.82 -25.35
C GLU A 99 -13.04 8.42 -24.13
N MET A 100 -12.74 7.90 -22.94
CA MET A 100 -13.31 8.43 -21.69
C MET A 100 -12.94 9.90 -21.48
N GLU A 101 -11.69 10.25 -21.74
CA GLU A 101 -11.19 11.62 -21.66
C GLU A 101 -11.91 12.56 -22.64
N CYS A 102 -12.20 12.09 -23.86
CA CYS A 102 -12.99 12.85 -24.84
C CYS A 102 -14.42 13.08 -24.34
N LEU A 103 -15.08 12.04 -23.83
CA LEU A 103 -16.46 12.12 -23.35
C LEU A 103 -16.58 13.00 -22.10
N TRP A 104 -15.63 12.95 -21.17
CA TRP A 104 -15.59 13.86 -20.03
C TRP A 104 -15.30 15.30 -20.44
N ARG A 105 -14.38 15.52 -21.39
CA ARG A 105 -14.09 16.85 -21.93
C ARG A 105 -15.33 17.50 -22.52
N GLN A 106 -16.11 16.75 -23.31
CA GLN A 106 -17.39 17.21 -23.86
C GLN A 106 -18.44 17.44 -22.77
N LYS A 107 -18.62 16.48 -21.86
CA LYS A 107 -19.60 16.57 -20.77
C LYS A 107 -19.38 17.80 -19.90
N TYR A 108 -18.14 18.09 -19.53
CA TYR A 108 -17.82 19.17 -18.59
C TYR A 108 -17.38 20.49 -19.25
N ASP A 109 -17.40 20.56 -20.58
CA ASP A 109 -16.92 21.70 -21.39
C ASP A 109 -15.51 22.20 -20.97
N LEU A 110 -14.62 21.26 -20.64
CA LEU A 110 -13.33 21.55 -19.97
C LEU A 110 -12.34 22.35 -20.83
N GLU A 111 -12.58 22.47 -22.14
CA GLU A 111 -11.76 23.28 -23.05
C GLU A 111 -12.04 24.78 -22.90
N LYS A 112 -13.28 25.16 -22.58
CA LYS A 112 -13.71 26.56 -22.46
C LYS A 112 -13.68 27.05 -21.02
N GLU A 113 -13.78 26.12 -20.08
CA GLU A 113 -13.82 26.42 -18.66
C GLU A 113 -12.45 26.85 -18.13
N THR A 114 -12.45 27.89 -17.30
CA THR A 114 -11.21 28.32 -16.65
C THR A 114 -10.68 27.24 -15.70
N ILE A 115 -9.38 27.26 -15.43
CA ILE A 115 -8.70 26.37 -14.48
C ILE A 115 -9.36 26.36 -13.08
N GLN A 116 -10.06 27.44 -12.70
CA GLN A 116 -10.71 27.57 -11.39
C GLN A 116 -12.22 27.26 -11.42
N SER A 117 -12.75 26.84 -12.57
CA SER A 117 -14.17 26.59 -12.78
C SER A 117 -14.74 25.53 -11.85
N GLU A 118 -16.03 25.68 -11.54
CA GLU A 118 -16.83 24.67 -10.83
C GLU A 118 -16.88 23.33 -11.58
N ALA A 119 -16.70 23.33 -12.90
CA ALA A 119 -16.69 22.13 -13.73
C ALA A 119 -15.62 21.14 -13.26
N TRP A 120 -14.40 21.63 -12.95
CA TRP A 120 -13.31 20.79 -12.43
C TRP A 120 -13.62 20.21 -11.04
N LYS A 121 -14.31 20.97 -10.18
CA LYS A 121 -14.76 20.48 -8.86
C LYS A 121 -15.80 19.38 -9.02
N LEU A 122 -16.73 19.57 -9.96
CA LEU A 122 -17.78 18.61 -10.24
C LEU A 122 -17.22 17.33 -10.88
N PHE A 123 -16.24 17.45 -11.77
CA PHE A 123 -15.54 16.31 -12.35
C PHE A 123 -14.75 15.53 -11.29
N LEU A 124 -14.04 16.21 -10.38
CA LEU A 124 -13.40 15.55 -9.25
C LEU A 124 -14.42 14.83 -8.34
N LYS A 125 -15.62 15.40 -8.16
CA LYS A 125 -16.69 14.76 -7.39
C LYS A 125 -17.15 13.45 -8.05
N GLU A 126 -17.26 13.40 -9.37
CA GLU A 126 -17.54 12.18 -10.12
C GLU A 126 -16.43 11.14 -9.97
N ILE A 127 -15.16 11.55 -10.08
CA ILE A 127 -14.01 10.66 -9.85
C ILE A 127 -14.07 10.02 -8.47
N LYS A 128 -14.31 10.82 -7.41
CA LYS A 128 -14.45 10.30 -6.05
C LYS A 128 -15.65 9.37 -5.90
N GLN A 129 -16.72 9.62 -6.62
CA GLN A 129 -17.87 8.73 -6.63
C GLN A 129 -17.53 7.38 -7.28
N HIS A 130 -16.75 7.37 -8.36
CA HIS A 130 -16.23 6.12 -8.93
C HIS A 130 -15.33 5.37 -7.93
N CYS A 131 -14.47 6.05 -7.16
CA CYS A 131 -13.73 5.42 -6.06
C CYS A 131 -14.66 4.74 -5.05
N SER A 132 -15.72 5.43 -4.59
CA SER A 132 -16.70 4.86 -3.64
C SER A 132 -17.51 3.69 -4.20
N GLN A 133 -17.49 3.50 -5.52
CA GLN A 133 -18.18 2.43 -6.23
C GLN A 133 -17.20 1.38 -6.74
N GLU A 134 -15.99 1.32 -6.15
CA GLU A 134 -14.91 0.38 -6.47
C GLU A 134 -14.44 0.42 -7.94
N ARG A 135 -14.77 1.51 -8.66
CA ARG A 135 -14.40 1.74 -10.05
C ARG A 135 -13.09 2.50 -10.16
N MET A 136 -12.04 1.94 -9.55
CA MET A 136 -10.73 2.60 -9.42
C MET A 136 -10.07 2.86 -10.77
N GLU A 137 -10.23 2.00 -11.77
CA GLU A 137 -9.62 2.22 -13.09
C GLU A 137 -10.20 3.46 -13.80
N ILE A 138 -11.53 3.61 -13.75
CA ILE A 138 -12.25 4.78 -14.29
C ILE A 138 -11.81 6.04 -13.53
N ALA A 139 -11.86 5.99 -12.19
CA ALA A 139 -11.47 7.11 -11.34
C ALA A 139 -10.01 7.53 -11.57
N GLY A 140 -9.12 6.55 -11.72
CA GLY A 140 -7.70 6.76 -11.96
C GLY A 140 -7.41 7.45 -13.29
N ILE A 141 -8.15 7.12 -14.36
CA ILE A 141 -8.03 7.79 -15.65
C ILE A 141 -8.50 9.24 -15.54
N GLY A 142 -9.64 9.47 -14.88
CA GLY A 142 -10.14 10.82 -14.63
C GLY A 142 -9.17 11.66 -13.80
N LEU A 143 -8.58 11.11 -12.74
CA LEU A 143 -7.60 11.81 -11.91
C LEU A 143 -6.34 12.17 -12.72
N MET A 144 -5.83 11.24 -13.53
CA MET A 144 -4.68 11.49 -14.40
C MET A 144 -4.99 12.49 -15.52
N TYR A 145 -6.24 12.61 -15.96
CA TYR A 145 -6.67 13.67 -16.86
C TYR A 145 -6.59 15.04 -16.18
N ILE A 146 -7.13 15.17 -14.96
CA ILE A 146 -7.01 16.42 -14.18
C ILE A 146 -5.54 16.76 -13.97
N TYR A 147 -4.69 15.78 -13.65
CA TYR A 147 -3.24 16.00 -13.51
C TYR A 147 -2.60 16.63 -14.74
N ARG A 148 -2.89 16.12 -15.94
CA ARG A 148 -2.27 16.61 -17.18
C ARG A 148 -2.79 17.97 -17.63
N HIS A 149 -4.08 18.24 -17.42
CA HIS A 149 -4.74 19.42 -17.98
C HIS A 149 -4.97 20.53 -16.95
N ASN A 150 -5.00 20.21 -15.67
CA ASN A 150 -5.21 21.15 -14.58
C ASN A 150 -4.49 20.74 -13.27
N PRO A 151 -3.14 20.64 -13.28
CA PRO A 151 -2.37 20.31 -12.08
C PRO A 151 -2.48 21.38 -10.99
N TYR A 152 -2.67 22.65 -11.37
CA TYR A 152 -2.87 23.75 -10.43
C TYR A 152 -4.11 23.54 -9.55
N PHE A 153 -5.22 23.05 -10.11
CA PHE A 153 -6.41 22.71 -9.33
C PHE A 153 -6.11 21.68 -8.24
N LEU A 154 -5.37 20.63 -8.56
CA LEU A 154 -4.98 19.60 -7.59
C LEU A 154 -4.08 20.18 -6.49
N LYS A 155 -3.13 21.06 -6.84
CA LYS A 155 -2.24 21.73 -5.89
C LYS A 155 -3.01 22.72 -4.99
N LYS A 156 -3.81 23.62 -5.57
CA LYS A 156 -4.60 24.64 -4.85
C LYS A 156 -5.52 24.02 -3.80
N TYR A 157 -6.16 22.90 -4.13
CA TYR A 157 -7.09 22.21 -3.24
C TYR A 157 -6.47 21.05 -2.47
N LYS A 158 -5.14 20.92 -2.46
CA LYS A 158 -4.37 19.88 -1.75
C LYS A 158 -4.94 18.47 -1.98
N ARG A 159 -5.13 18.09 -3.25
CA ARG A 159 -5.71 16.79 -3.68
C ARG A 159 -4.68 15.77 -4.13
N PHE A 160 -3.41 16.01 -3.84
CA PHE A 160 -2.29 15.12 -4.18
C PHE A 160 -2.33 13.78 -3.43
N TYR A 161 -2.94 13.71 -2.24
CA TYR A 161 -3.10 12.45 -1.48
C TYR A 161 -3.89 11.38 -2.24
N LEU A 162 -4.73 11.78 -3.20
CA LEU A 162 -5.47 10.81 -4.03
C LEU A 162 -4.51 9.95 -4.88
N PHE A 163 -3.36 10.48 -5.30
CA PHE A 163 -2.40 9.70 -6.08
C PHE A 163 -1.77 8.59 -5.24
N GLU A 164 -1.55 8.84 -3.95
CA GLU A 164 -1.09 7.83 -3.00
C GLU A 164 -2.10 6.70 -2.84
N ASP A 165 -3.39 7.02 -2.65
CA ASP A 165 -4.47 6.01 -2.58
C ASP A 165 -4.48 5.10 -3.82
N PHE A 166 -4.32 5.69 -5.01
CA PHE A 166 -4.20 4.91 -6.26
C PHE A 166 -2.92 4.09 -6.32
N ALA A 167 -1.81 4.62 -5.80
CA ALA A 167 -0.54 3.90 -5.78
C ALA A 167 -0.63 2.63 -4.93
N TYR A 168 -1.18 2.72 -3.71
CA TYR A 168 -1.45 1.56 -2.86
C TYR A 168 -2.42 0.57 -3.51
N PHE A 169 -3.49 1.06 -4.14
CA PHE A 169 -4.44 0.20 -4.85
C PHE A 169 -3.77 -0.63 -5.96
N TYR A 170 -2.90 -0.01 -6.76
CA TYR A 170 -2.20 -0.72 -7.84
C TYR A 170 -1.07 -1.61 -7.34
N GLU A 171 -0.40 -1.23 -6.25
CA GLU A 171 0.59 -2.08 -5.58
C GLU A 171 -0.05 -3.37 -5.04
N ALA A 172 -1.21 -3.25 -4.37
CA ALA A 172 -1.97 -4.41 -3.88
C ALA A 172 -2.45 -5.36 -5.00
N LYS A 173 -2.55 -4.87 -6.24
CA LYS A 173 -2.84 -5.67 -7.45
C LYS A 173 -1.59 -6.26 -8.11
N GLY A 174 -0.39 -5.95 -7.64
CA GLY A 174 0.88 -6.31 -8.28
C GLY A 174 1.21 -5.48 -9.53
N GLU A 175 0.50 -4.37 -9.78
CA GLU A 175 0.72 -3.51 -10.94
C GLU A 175 1.69 -2.36 -10.62
N LEU A 176 2.93 -2.71 -10.26
CA LEU A 176 3.95 -1.77 -9.79
C LEU A 176 4.16 -0.57 -10.72
N HIS A 177 4.20 -0.79 -12.04
CA HIS A 177 4.38 0.29 -13.02
C HIS A 177 3.30 1.38 -12.93
N LYS A 178 2.04 1.01 -12.65
CA LYS A 178 0.97 1.99 -12.43
C LYS A 178 1.15 2.66 -11.09
N SER A 179 1.44 1.91 -10.03
CA SER A 179 1.70 2.48 -8.71
C SER A 179 2.76 3.59 -8.75
N ILE A 180 3.93 3.29 -9.32
CA ILE A 180 5.03 4.26 -9.49
C ILE A 180 4.61 5.44 -10.37
N LYS A 181 3.78 5.24 -11.40
CA LYS A 181 3.24 6.34 -12.23
C LYS A 181 2.40 7.32 -11.42
N TYR A 182 1.56 6.85 -10.49
CA TYR A 182 0.77 7.73 -9.62
C TYR A 182 1.67 8.47 -8.61
N LEU A 183 2.64 7.80 -8.00
CA LEU A 183 3.57 8.46 -7.07
C LEU A 183 4.46 9.50 -7.77
N ARG A 184 4.88 9.26 -9.01
CA ARG A 184 5.58 10.29 -9.82
C ARG A 184 4.70 11.53 -10.05
N ALA A 185 3.40 11.34 -10.30
CA ALA A 185 2.46 12.45 -10.40
C ALA A 185 2.33 13.20 -9.06
N GLN A 186 2.25 12.49 -7.93
CA GLN A 186 2.29 13.10 -6.58
C GLN A 186 3.56 13.93 -6.36
N ALA A 187 4.74 13.35 -6.62
CA ALA A 187 6.03 14.02 -6.48
C ALA A 187 6.10 15.31 -7.31
N SER A 188 5.57 15.30 -8.54
CA SER A 188 5.55 16.51 -9.39
C SER A 188 4.62 17.61 -8.87
N LEU A 189 3.56 17.24 -8.14
CA LEU A 189 2.64 18.20 -7.50
C LEU A 189 3.20 18.74 -6.17
N GLN A 190 4.10 17.98 -5.54
CA GLN A 190 4.74 18.29 -4.26
C GLN A 190 6.27 18.18 -4.37
N PRO A 191 6.95 19.07 -5.13
CA PRO A 191 8.39 18.98 -5.35
C PRO A 191 9.23 19.16 -4.08
N GLU A 192 8.65 19.70 -3.01
CA GLU A 192 9.27 19.92 -1.70
C GLU A 192 8.98 18.77 -0.71
N SER A 193 8.26 17.73 -1.13
CA SER A 193 7.93 16.58 -0.27
C SER A 193 8.70 15.33 -0.68
N ALA A 194 9.34 14.68 0.30
CA ALA A 194 10.01 13.41 0.13
C ALA A 194 9.07 12.18 0.15
N GLU A 195 7.81 12.38 0.55
CA GLU A 195 6.82 11.32 0.80
C GLU A 195 6.58 10.40 -0.40
N ALA A 196 6.44 10.96 -1.61
CA ALA A 196 6.26 10.16 -2.81
C ALA A 196 7.49 9.30 -3.13
N TYR A 197 8.71 9.79 -2.87
CA TYR A 197 9.95 9.04 -3.05
C TYR A 197 10.09 7.94 -2.00
N LEU A 198 9.65 8.21 -0.77
CA LEU A 198 9.59 7.20 0.29
C LEU A 198 8.67 6.04 -0.12
N ASN A 199 7.44 6.33 -0.53
CA ASN A 199 6.51 5.30 -0.98
C ASN A 199 7.03 4.56 -2.23
N MET A 200 7.63 5.27 -3.20
CA MET A 200 8.20 4.66 -4.40
C MET A 200 9.33 3.69 -4.04
N SER A 201 10.28 4.10 -3.19
CA SER A 201 11.41 3.24 -2.79
C SER A 201 10.94 2.01 -2.03
N SER A 202 9.97 2.16 -1.11
CA SER A 202 9.35 1.03 -0.39
C SER A 202 8.72 0.03 -1.36
N PHE A 203 7.92 0.48 -2.32
CA PHE A 203 7.27 -0.41 -3.28
C PHE A 203 8.27 -1.10 -4.22
N LEU A 204 9.32 -0.40 -4.64
CA LEU A 204 10.39 -1.00 -5.45
C LEU A 204 11.14 -2.10 -4.68
N ILE A 205 11.48 -1.85 -3.40
CA ILE A 205 12.14 -2.85 -2.53
C ILE A 205 11.24 -4.09 -2.36
N LEU A 206 9.95 -3.91 -2.04
CA LEU A 206 9.01 -5.01 -1.84
C LEU A 206 8.83 -5.89 -3.08
N ASN A 207 9.02 -5.32 -4.27
CA ASN A 207 8.92 -6.02 -5.55
C ASN A 207 10.29 -6.50 -6.08
N GLY A 208 11.35 -6.45 -5.27
CA GLY A 208 12.69 -6.94 -5.64
C GLY A 208 13.46 -6.05 -6.62
N LEU A 209 13.01 -4.82 -6.85
CA LEU A 209 13.68 -3.83 -7.70
C LEU A 209 14.55 -2.88 -6.86
N SER A 210 15.41 -3.46 -6.02
CA SER A 210 16.24 -2.69 -5.07
C SER A 210 17.22 -1.76 -5.78
N HIS A 211 17.76 -2.13 -6.94
CA HIS A 211 18.57 -1.23 -7.76
C HIS A 211 17.86 0.09 -8.11
N GLU A 212 16.61 0.03 -8.59
CA GLU A 212 15.83 1.23 -8.90
C GLU A 212 15.46 2.03 -7.63
N ALA A 213 15.26 1.33 -6.50
CA ALA A 213 14.95 1.97 -5.23
C ALA A 213 16.10 2.88 -4.75
N ILE A 214 17.36 2.52 -5.01
CA ILE A 214 18.53 3.35 -4.67
C ILE A 214 18.43 4.73 -5.33
N ASP A 215 18.14 4.78 -6.63
CA ASP A 215 18.00 6.04 -7.37
C ASP A 215 16.85 6.90 -6.84
N VAL A 216 15.74 6.25 -6.49
CA VAL A 216 14.57 6.93 -5.91
C VAL A 216 14.88 7.47 -4.52
N CYS A 217 15.57 6.71 -3.68
CA CYS A 217 16.02 7.15 -2.37
C CYS A 217 16.91 8.39 -2.48
N HIS A 218 17.92 8.37 -3.35
CA HIS A 218 18.79 9.53 -3.57
C HIS A 218 18.03 10.77 -4.01
N LYS A 219 17.03 10.63 -4.88
CA LYS A 219 16.15 11.76 -5.27
C LYS A 219 15.33 12.29 -4.10
N GLY A 220 14.77 11.42 -3.27
CA GLY A 220 14.05 11.84 -2.06
C GLY A 220 14.97 12.55 -1.05
N MET A 221 16.21 12.06 -0.91
CA MET A 221 17.20 12.63 0.00
C MET A 221 17.78 13.97 -0.46
N GLN A 222 17.66 14.32 -1.75
CA GLN A 222 17.93 15.69 -2.21
C GLN A 222 16.93 16.72 -1.64
N ILE A 223 15.74 16.27 -1.23
CA ILE A 223 14.71 17.11 -0.61
C ILE A 223 14.91 17.13 0.91
N ASN A 224 15.08 15.96 1.51
CA ASN A 224 15.34 15.81 2.94
C ASN A 224 16.44 14.76 3.17
N GLU A 225 17.68 15.21 3.33
CA GLU A 225 18.85 14.32 3.55
C GLU A 225 18.72 13.49 4.83
N ASP A 226 17.99 14.03 5.82
CA ASP A 226 17.87 13.48 7.17
C ASP A 226 16.61 12.64 7.38
N ASP A 227 15.87 12.36 6.31
CA ASP A 227 14.70 11.48 6.36
C ASP A 227 15.12 10.06 6.77
N GLU A 228 14.76 9.65 7.99
CA GLU A 228 15.16 8.38 8.57
C GLU A 228 14.63 7.19 7.75
N TYR A 229 13.41 7.29 7.22
CA TYR A 229 12.78 6.21 6.46
C TYR A 229 13.42 6.03 5.09
N LEU A 230 13.72 7.11 4.37
CA LEU A 230 14.46 7.04 3.11
C LEU A 230 15.88 6.48 3.31
N ASN A 231 16.53 6.89 4.39
CA ASN A 231 17.84 6.35 4.77
C ASN A 231 17.76 4.83 5.02
N ASN A 232 16.74 4.37 5.75
CA ASN A 232 16.54 2.93 6.00
C ASN A 232 16.25 2.17 4.71
N ASN A 233 15.41 2.71 3.83
CA ASN A 233 15.14 2.12 2.53
C ASN A 233 16.40 2.04 1.66
N LEU A 234 17.24 3.07 1.66
CA LEU A 234 18.50 3.07 0.94
C LEU A 234 19.45 1.97 1.47
N LEU A 235 19.53 1.81 2.80
CA LEU A 235 20.32 0.74 3.40
C LEU A 235 19.81 -0.65 3.04
N ILE A 236 18.50 -0.88 3.11
CA ILE A 236 17.88 -2.15 2.69
C ILE A 236 18.18 -2.42 1.22
N ALA A 237 18.03 -1.41 0.37
CA ALA A 237 18.30 -1.55 -1.05
C ALA A 237 19.78 -1.87 -1.34
N TYR A 238 20.72 -1.21 -0.65
CA TYR A 238 22.14 -1.58 -0.75
C TYR A 238 22.42 -3.01 -0.29
N LEU A 239 21.82 -3.46 0.81
CA LEU A 239 22.00 -4.82 1.32
C LEU A 239 21.46 -5.87 0.34
N ASN A 240 20.27 -5.65 -0.22
CA ASN A 240 19.66 -6.55 -1.20
C ASN A 240 20.49 -6.70 -2.47
N GLU A 241 21.13 -5.62 -2.93
CA GLU A 241 22.01 -5.60 -4.10
C GLU A 241 23.46 -6.05 -3.79
N GLY A 242 23.78 -6.30 -2.51
CA GLY A 242 25.13 -6.65 -2.08
C GLY A 242 26.14 -5.49 -2.11
N TYR A 243 25.67 -4.25 -2.18
CA TYR A 243 26.50 -3.03 -2.16
C TYR A 243 26.93 -2.65 -0.73
N TYR A 244 27.61 -3.58 -0.04
CA TYR A 244 28.00 -3.46 1.36
C TYR A 244 28.97 -2.29 1.60
N GLU A 245 29.92 -2.06 0.71
CA GLU A 245 30.88 -0.95 0.83
C GLU A 245 30.18 0.41 0.76
N ALA A 246 29.19 0.56 -0.14
CA ALA A 246 28.40 1.77 -0.26
C ALA A 246 27.54 2.01 0.98
N ALA A 247 26.91 0.96 1.53
CA ALA A 247 26.18 1.03 2.79
C ALA A 247 27.08 1.47 3.96
N LEU A 248 28.28 0.89 4.07
CA LEU A 248 29.25 1.27 5.10
C LEU A 248 29.77 2.70 4.93
N GLU A 249 30.01 3.16 3.70
CA GLU A 249 30.42 4.54 3.45
C GLU A 249 29.32 5.53 3.87
N HIS A 250 28.07 5.23 3.50
CA HIS A 250 26.89 6.01 3.89
C HIS A 250 26.76 6.11 5.41
N LEU A 251 26.80 4.97 6.10
CA LEU A 251 26.72 4.92 7.57
C LEU A 251 27.91 5.61 8.25
N LYS A 252 29.12 5.51 7.70
CA LYS A 252 30.29 6.25 8.21
C LYS A 252 30.11 7.76 8.10
N LYS A 253 29.43 8.27 7.06
CA LYS A 253 29.07 9.70 6.97
C LYS A 253 28.07 10.06 8.08
N LYS A 254 27.01 9.25 8.27
CA LYS A 254 26.01 9.47 9.33
C LYS A 254 26.61 9.47 10.73
N VAL A 255 27.43 8.47 11.04
CA VAL A 255 28.13 8.36 12.33
C VAL A 255 29.12 9.50 12.57
N ARG A 256 29.77 10.04 11.53
CA ARG A 256 30.64 11.22 11.69
C ARG A 256 29.87 12.48 12.06
N ARG A 257 28.64 12.61 11.54
CA ARG A 257 27.77 13.75 11.82
C ARG A 257 27.08 13.62 13.18
N ASP A 258 26.62 12.42 13.51
CA ASP A 258 25.96 12.11 14.78
C ASP A 258 26.55 10.83 15.40
N PRO A 259 27.66 10.96 16.16
CA PRO A 259 28.33 9.83 16.80
C PRO A 259 27.54 9.21 17.95
N GLU A 260 26.57 9.95 18.49
CA GLU A 260 25.73 9.55 19.63
C GLU A 260 24.41 8.90 19.18
N ASN A 261 24.30 8.50 17.91
CA ASN A 261 23.15 7.77 17.40
C ASN A 261 23.38 6.26 17.46
N SER A 262 22.67 5.56 18.35
CA SER A 262 22.80 4.11 18.51
C SER A 262 22.38 3.34 17.26
N THR A 263 21.34 3.83 16.57
CA THR A 263 20.78 3.24 15.36
C THR A 263 21.81 3.18 14.22
N ASN A 264 22.58 4.24 14.01
CA ASN A 264 23.64 4.25 12.98
C ASN A 264 24.73 3.21 13.26
N TRP A 265 25.15 3.04 14.52
CA TRP A 265 26.12 2.00 14.89
C TRP A 265 25.53 0.59 14.75
N LYS A 266 24.26 0.41 15.09
CA LYS A 266 23.52 -0.84 14.90
C LYS A 266 23.50 -1.23 13.42
N PHE A 267 23.18 -0.30 12.52
CA PHE A 267 23.17 -0.58 11.08
C PHE A 267 24.55 -0.95 10.52
N ILE A 268 25.64 -0.38 11.07
CA ILE A 268 26.99 -0.84 10.70
C ILE A 268 27.17 -2.31 11.11
N GLY A 269 26.69 -2.69 12.29
CA GLY A 269 26.66 -4.08 12.75
C GLY A 269 25.87 -4.99 11.80
N ASP A 270 24.67 -4.56 11.38
CA ASP A 270 23.84 -5.30 10.43
C ASP A 270 24.56 -5.54 9.10
N VAL A 271 25.21 -4.49 8.54
CA VAL A 271 25.95 -4.64 7.29
C VAL A 271 27.09 -5.65 7.44
N PHE A 272 27.85 -5.62 8.53
CA PHE A 272 28.89 -6.63 8.77
C PHE A 272 28.32 -8.04 8.98
N SER A 273 27.15 -8.17 9.63
CA SER A 273 26.47 -9.45 9.81
C SER A 273 26.05 -10.03 8.46
N GLU A 274 25.49 -9.23 7.56
CA GLU A 274 25.11 -9.65 6.20
C GLU A 274 26.34 -10.04 5.36
N MET A 275 27.49 -9.42 5.58
CA MET A 275 28.76 -9.82 4.97
C MET A 275 29.34 -11.13 5.55
N GLY A 276 28.72 -11.73 6.57
CA GLY A 276 29.25 -12.89 7.31
C GLY A 276 30.48 -12.56 8.18
N ARG A 277 30.72 -11.27 8.46
CA ARG A 277 31.81 -10.78 9.30
C ARG A 277 31.33 -10.60 10.74
N ASP A 278 30.94 -11.71 11.35
CA ASP A 278 30.26 -11.75 12.65
C ASP A 278 31.04 -11.09 13.81
N LEU A 279 32.37 -11.18 13.80
CA LEU A 279 33.19 -10.58 14.86
C LEU A 279 33.14 -9.06 14.82
N GLU A 280 33.21 -8.48 13.62
CA GLU A 280 33.04 -7.06 13.38
C GLU A 280 31.61 -6.61 13.69
N ALA A 281 30.61 -7.37 13.27
CA ALA A 281 29.21 -7.10 13.60
C ALA A 281 29.01 -7.00 15.13
N ILE A 282 29.49 -8.00 15.89
CA ILE A 282 29.45 -8.02 17.36
C ILE A 282 30.12 -6.79 17.96
N LYS A 283 31.28 -6.37 17.43
CA LYS A 283 31.98 -5.16 17.88
C LYS A 283 31.11 -3.91 17.73
N TYR A 284 30.45 -3.73 16.59
CA TYR A 284 29.64 -2.54 16.32
C TYR A 284 28.29 -2.57 17.04
N TYR A 285 27.68 -3.73 17.21
CA TYR A 285 26.52 -3.90 18.09
C TYR A 285 26.83 -3.55 19.55
N HIS A 286 27.98 -4.00 20.07
CA HIS A 286 28.42 -3.59 21.40
C HIS A 286 28.68 -2.10 21.50
N LYS A 287 29.22 -1.49 20.44
CA LYS A 287 29.38 -0.04 20.39
C LYS A 287 28.03 0.67 20.46
N ALA A 288 27.04 0.22 19.70
CA ALA A 288 25.68 0.76 19.77
C ALA A 288 25.11 0.70 21.21
N LEU A 289 25.24 -0.44 21.89
CA LEU A 289 24.80 -0.59 23.30
C LEU A 289 25.57 0.28 24.31
N GLN A 290 26.78 0.75 23.96
CA GLN A 290 27.58 1.62 24.82
C GLN A 290 27.20 3.10 24.68
N ILE A 291 26.58 3.48 23.55
CA ILE A 291 26.09 4.83 23.34
C ILE A 291 24.87 5.06 24.22
N ARG A 292 24.95 6.01 25.15
CA ARG A 292 23.81 6.42 25.98
C ARG A 292 22.97 7.44 25.22
N SER A 293 22.17 6.96 24.28
CA SER A 293 21.31 7.81 23.46
C SER A 293 19.83 7.57 23.72
N ALA A 294 19.01 8.57 23.38
CA ALA A 294 17.56 8.48 23.51
C ALA A 294 16.96 7.40 22.59
N ASP A 295 17.57 7.15 21.43
CA ASP A 295 17.11 6.14 20.46
C ASP A 295 17.51 4.70 20.83
N LEU A 296 18.43 4.50 21.79
CA LEU A 296 18.92 3.16 22.15
C LEU A 296 17.76 2.21 22.49
N HIS A 297 16.77 2.67 23.25
CA HIS A 297 15.64 1.84 23.66
C HIS A 297 14.84 1.29 22.46
N ASN A 298 14.80 2.03 21.35
CA ASN A 298 14.06 1.64 20.15
C ASN A 298 14.78 0.52 19.36
N VAL A 299 16.10 0.45 19.44
CA VAL A 299 16.92 -0.50 18.68
C VAL A 299 17.54 -1.61 19.54
N GLU A 300 17.42 -1.53 20.87
CA GLU A 300 18.07 -2.47 21.79
C GLU A 300 17.68 -3.93 21.53
N GLN A 301 16.39 -4.16 21.24
CA GLN A 301 15.87 -5.48 20.90
C GLN A 301 16.53 -6.05 19.64
N ASP A 302 16.65 -5.24 18.59
CA ASP A 302 17.27 -5.63 17.32
C ASP A 302 18.77 -5.87 17.47
N ILE A 303 19.45 -5.06 18.30
CA ILE A 303 20.87 -5.26 18.61
C ILE A 303 21.07 -6.60 19.32
N TYR A 304 20.22 -6.95 20.29
CA TYR A 304 20.29 -8.26 20.95
C TYR A 304 20.02 -9.41 20.00
N TYR A 305 19.10 -9.24 19.05
CA TYR A 305 18.87 -10.24 18.00
C TYR A 305 20.11 -10.42 17.11
N GLY A 306 20.69 -9.33 16.60
CA GLY A 306 21.91 -9.36 15.78
C GLY A 306 23.08 -10.01 16.53
N LEU A 307 23.31 -9.65 17.79
CA LEU A 307 24.31 -10.30 18.64
C LEU A 307 24.05 -11.79 18.83
N ALA A 308 22.80 -12.21 19.01
CA ALA A 308 22.46 -13.61 19.15
C ALA A 308 22.74 -14.40 17.87
N ILE A 309 22.38 -13.85 16.71
CA ILE A 309 22.62 -14.45 15.40
C ILE A 309 24.12 -14.58 15.13
N CYS A 310 24.89 -13.49 15.26
CA CYS A 310 26.34 -13.51 15.05
C CYS A 310 27.03 -14.53 15.98
N ASN A 311 26.65 -14.59 17.26
CA ASN A 311 27.22 -15.58 18.17
C ASN A 311 26.80 -17.01 17.81
N GLN A 312 25.59 -17.22 17.28
CA GLN A 312 25.14 -18.52 16.80
C GLN A 312 25.95 -18.97 15.56
N GLN A 313 26.20 -18.08 14.60
CA GLN A 313 27.02 -18.35 13.42
C GLN A 313 28.46 -18.74 13.80
N LEU A 314 29.03 -18.05 14.80
CA LEU A 314 30.32 -18.38 15.40
C LEU A 314 30.30 -19.62 16.33
N ARG A 315 29.16 -20.32 16.44
CA ARG A 315 28.91 -21.43 17.37
C ARG A 315 29.17 -21.14 18.86
N ARG A 316 29.10 -19.87 19.26
CA ARG A 316 29.13 -19.38 20.64
C ARG A 316 27.72 -19.49 21.25
N PHE A 317 27.24 -20.71 21.39
CA PHE A 317 25.83 -20.99 21.70
C PHE A 317 25.40 -20.46 23.07
N LYS A 318 26.30 -20.42 24.07
CA LYS A 318 25.99 -19.88 25.39
C LYS A 318 25.68 -18.38 25.32
N GLU A 319 26.49 -17.64 24.58
CA GLU A 319 26.35 -16.22 24.32
C GLU A 319 25.11 -15.93 23.47
N ALA A 320 24.87 -16.72 22.42
CA ALA A 320 23.67 -16.60 21.60
C ALA A 320 22.39 -16.75 22.45
N ILE A 321 22.32 -17.81 23.28
CA ILE A 321 21.20 -18.04 24.21
C ILE A 321 21.03 -16.88 25.19
N LYS A 322 22.13 -16.34 25.73
CA LYS A 322 22.09 -15.18 26.63
C LYS A 322 21.42 -13.97 25.96
N TYR A 323 21.77 -13.67 24.70
CA TYR A 323 21.19 -12.54 23.98
C TYR A 323 19.74 -12.79 23.54
N TYR A 324 19.40 -14.00 23.10
CA TYR A 324 17.99 -14.37 22.88
C TYR A 324 17.14 -14.21 24.14
N HIS A 325 17.66 -14.58 25.31
CA HIS A 325 16.96 -14.36 26.57
C HIS A 325 16.82 -12.88 26.93
N LYS A 326 17.79 -12.03 26.59
CA LYS A 326 17.62 -10.57 26.73
C LYS A 326 16.50 -10.06 25.84
N MET A 327 16.42 -10.51 24.59
CA MET A 327 15.33 -10.16 23.67
C MET A 327 13.96 -10.61 24.20
N LEU A 328 13.86 -11.83 24.75
CA LEU A 328 12.61 -12.34 25.35
C LEU A 328 12.12 -11.55 26.56
N ARG A 329 12.94 -10.67 27.17
CA ARG A 329 12.46 -9.75 28.21
C ARG A 329 11.59 -8.63 27.66
N TYR A 330 11.79 -8.24 26.40
CA TYR A 330 10.98 -7.24 25.70
C TYR A 330 9.73 -7.89 25.11
N ASN A 331 9.91 -8.99 24.37
CA ASN A 331 8.83 -9.78 23.81
C ASN A 331 8.99 -11.26 24.17
N SER A 332 8.31 -11.69 25.24
CA SER A 332 8.41 -13.05 25.78
C SER A 332 7.84 -14.16 24.89
N THR A 333 7.19 -13.76 23.79
CA THR A 333 6.44 -14.62 22.88
C THR A 333 6.93 -14.53 21.43
N ASP A 334 8.08 -13.89 21.17
CA ASP A 334 8.61 -13.76 19.81
C ASP A 334 8.85 -15.15 19.17
N PRO A 335 8.12 -15.53 18.11
CA PRO A 335 8.22 -16.87 17.54
C PRO A 335 9.59 -17.14 16.90
N LYS A 336 10.26 -16.12 16.35
CA LYS A 336 11.58 -16.30 15.72
C LYS A 336 12.62 -16.66 16.78
N VAL A 337 12.59 -15.97 17.92
CA VAL A 337 13.50 -16.24 19.04
C VAL A 337 13.26 -17.61 19.65
N LEU A 338 11.99 -17.96 19.90
CA LEU A 338 11.65 -19.27 20.44
C LEU A 338 12.09 -20.40 19.48
N LEU A 339 11.97 -20.19 18.16
CA LEU A 339 12.40 -21.17 17.15
C LEU A 339 13.91 -21.34 17.18
N ASN A 340 14.66 -20.25 17.22
CA ASN A 340 16.12 -20.28 17.29
C ASN A 340 16.63 -20.92 18.58
N LEU A 341 16.00 -20.64 19.73
CA LEU A 341 16.32 -21.30 20.99
C LEU A 341 16.04 -22.80 20.95
N SER A 342 14.88 -23.21 20.44
CA SER A 342 14.54 -24.62 20.26
C SER A 342 15.58 -25.33 19.40
N LYS A 343 15.96 -24.72 18.27
CA LYS A 343 16.98 -25.23 17.36
C LYS A 343 18.34 -25.38 18.03
N ILE A 344 18.85 -24.33 18.70
CA ILE A 344 20.15 -24.40 19.39
C ILE A 344 20.13 -25.50 20.45
N TYR A 345 19.07 -25.59 21.26
CA TYR A 345 18.99 -26.62 22.29
C TYR A 345 18.89 -28.04 21.71
N GLY A 346 18.14 -28.23 20.63
CA GLY A 346 17.90 -29.55 20.03
C GLY A 346 19.02 -30.02 19.10
N ASP A 347 19.44 -29.17 18.18
CA ASP A 347 20.39 -29.52 17.14
C ASP A 347 21.84 -29.41 17.62
N ASP A 348 22.19 -28.32 18.32
CA ASP A 348 23.59 -28.06 18.68
C ASP A 348 23.95 -28.61 20.07
N LEU A 349 23.10 -28.38 21.07
CA LEU A 349 23.38 -28.74 22.45
C LEU A 349 22.83 -30.11 22.87
N LYS A 350 21.96 -30.71 22.06
CA LYS A 350 21.26 -31.99 22.33
C LYS A 350 20.52 -32.03 23.68
N LYS A 351 20.06 -30.88 24.17
CA LYS A 351 19.24 -30.71 25.38
C LYS A 351 17.76 -30.74 25.00
N TYR A 352 17.27 -31.93 24.69
CA TYR A 352 15.94 -32.10 24.10
C TYR A 352 14.79 -31.62 25.00
N ASP A 353 14.92 -31.66 26.33
CA ASP A 353 13.88 -31.15 27.25
C ASP A 353 13.65 -29.65 27.06
N LYS A 354 14.75 -28.88 26.94
CA LYS A 354 14.67 -27.44 26.66
C LYS A 354 14.21 -27.16 25.24
N ALA A 355 14.68 -27.95 24.28
CA ALA A 355 14.25 -27.82 22.89
C ALA A 355 12.73 -28.05 22.74
N GLN A 356 12.21 -29.06 23.44
CA GLN A 356 10.78 -29.38 23.51
C GLN A 356 10.01 -28.22 24.13
N PHE A 357 10.42 -27.72 25.29
CA PHE A 357 9.76 -26.59 25.97
C PHE A 357 9.55 -25.39 25.04
N TYR A 358 10.60 -24.97 24.31
CA TYR A 358 10.47 -23.84 23.38
C TYR A 358 9.60 -24.16 22.16
N ALA A 359 9.71 -25.38 21.61
CA ALA A 359 8.92 -25.81 20.46
C ALA A 359 7.42 -25.94 20.79
N GLU A 360 7.09 -26.47 21.97
CA GLU A 360 5.71 -26.54 22.49
C GLU A 360 5.14 -25.13 22.69
N LYS A 361 5.90 -24.23 23.31
CA LYS A 361 5.48 -22.83 23.49
C LYS A 361 5.11 -22.15 22.16
N ILE A 362 5.84 -22.43 21.08
CA ILE A 362 5.50 -21.89 19.75
C ILE A 362 4.18 -22.47 19.23
N VAL A 363 4.00 -23.79 19.33
CA VAL A 363 2.79 -24.45 18.82
C VAL A 363 1.55 -24.07 19.64
N GLU A 364 1.71 -23.84 20.95
CA GLU A 364 0.64 -23.35 21.82
C GLU A 364 0.22 -21.92 21.47
N LEU A 365 1.19 -21.01 21.33
CA LEU A 365 0.91 -19.60 21.03
C LEU A 365 0.51 -19.38 19.57
N PHE A 366 1.06 -20.17 18.65
CA PHE A 366 0.87 -20.04 17.21
C PHE A 366 0.56 -21.41 16.57
N PRO A 367 -0.66 -21.94 16.73
CA PRO A 367 -1.01 -23.29 16.23
C PRO A 367 -0.92 -23.45 14.70
N GLN A 368 -0.87 -22.35 13.95
CA GLN A 368 -0.71 -22.37 12.49
C GLN A 368 0.76 -22.17 12.06
N ASN A 369 1.71 -22.13 13.00
CA ASN A 369 3.12 -21.97 12.69
C ASN A 369 3.75 -23.30 12.25
N GLY A 370 3.90 -23.48 10.94
CA GLY A 370 4.48 -24.69 10.35
C GLY A 370 5.91 -25.00 10.82
N TYR A 371 6.74 -23.98 11.06
CA TYR A 371 8.11 -24.15 11.57
C TYR A 371 8.13 -24.64 13.02
N GLY A 372 7.20 -24.18 13.86
CA GLY A 372 7.02 -24.67 15.22
C GLY A 372 6.66 -26.15 15.24
N HIS A 373 5.70 -26.56 14.40
CA HIS A 373 5.35 -27.97 14.21
C HIS A 373 6.54 -28.80 13.69
N HIS A 374 7.32 -28.27 12.75
CA HIS A 374 8.51 -28.96 12.24
C HIS A 374 9.54 -29.21 13.35
N ASN A 375 9.91 -28.16 14.10
CA ASN A 375 10.87 -28.27 15.20
C ASN A 375 10.39 -29.21 16.30
N LEU A 376 9.12 -29.12 16.73
CA LEU A 376 8.58 -30.04 17.74
C LEU A 376 8.57 -31.50 17.23
N GLY A 377 8.23 -31.69 15.96
CA GLY A 377 8.31 -32.99 15.30
C GLY A 377 9.73 -33.57 15.29
N LEU A 378 10.74 -32.73 15.02
CA LEU A 378 12.15 -33.13 15.11
C LEU A 378 12.57 -33.49 16.54
N VAL A 379 12.18 -32.70 17.54
CA VAL A 379 12.47 -33.00 18.95
C VAL A 379 11.86 -34.34 19.38
N TYR A 380 10.61 -34.62 19.01
CA TYR A 380 9.99 -35.92 19.26
C TYR A 380 10.65 -37.06 18.49
N LEU A 381 11.11 -36.81 17.26
CA LEU A 381 11.84 -37.78 16.47
C LEU A 381 13.16 -38.18 17.18
N TYR A 382 13.92 -37.19 17.66
CA TYR A 382 15.19 -37.42 18.37
C TYR A 382 15.02 -38.06 19.75
N THR A 383 13.91 -37.79 20.43
CA THR A 383 13.56 -38.42 21.71
C THR A 383 12.83 -39.77 21.55
N GLY A 384 12.66 -40.27 20.32
CA GLY A 384 12.08 -41.58 20.03
C GLY A 384 10.55 -41.67 20.15
N ARG A 385 9.85 -40.54 20.37
CA ARG A 385 8.39 -40.43 20.43
C ARG A 385 7.80 -40.35 19.02
N LEU A 386 7.84 -41.47 18.31
CA LEU A 386 7.61 -41.52 16.86
C LEU A 386 6.20 -41.16 16.41
N ASP A 387 5.17 -41.36 17.25
CA ASP A 387 3.79 -41.03 16.89
C ASP A 387 3.48 -39.54 17.04
N SER A 388 3.95 -38.92 18.12
CA SER A 388 3.95 -37.45 18.26
C SER A 388 4.77 -36.81 17.15
N ALA A 389 5.97 -37.34 16.84
CA ALA A 389 6.77 -36.86 15.73
C ALA A 389 6.02 -36.94 14.40
N LYS A 390 5.30 -38.04 14.13
CA LYS A 390 4.46 -38.19 12.93
C LYS A 390 3.39 -37.11 12.88
N TRP A 391 2.65 -36.90 13.97
CA TRP A 391 1.57 -35.92 13.98
C TRP A 391 2.08 -34.52 13.66
N HIS A 392 3.11 -34.04 14.37
CA HIS A 392 3.64 -32.70 14.18
C HIS A 392 4.30 -32.50 12.80
N LEU A 393 5.07 -33.47 12.29
CA LEU A 393 5.68 -33.34 10.96
C LEU A 393 4.65 -33.30 9.83
N TYR A 394 3.54 -34.04 9.95
CA TYR A 394 2.48 -33.98 8.95
C TYR A 394 1.64 -32.69 9.04
N GLN A 395 1.46 -32.14 10.25
CA GLN A 395 0.90 -30.80 10.41
C GLN A 395 1.80 -29.74 9.78
N ALA A 396 3.12 -29.81 10.03
CA ALA A 396 4.09 -28.92 9.38
C ALA A 396 3.99 -29.00 7.85
N ARG A 397 3.94 -30.21 7.28
CA ARG A 397 3.79 -30.39 5.82
C ARG A 397 2.51 -29.76 5.26
N ARG A 398 1.41 -29.77 6.03
CA ARG A 398 0.16 -29.12 5.63
C ARG A 398 0.27 -27.60 5.64
N LEU A 399 0.99 -27.05 6.63
CA LEU A 399 1.12 -25.60 6.84
C LEU A 399 2.18 -24.95 5.95
N ILE A 400 3.26 -25.68 5.66
CA ILE A 400 4.39 -25.23 4.83
C ILE A 400 4.73 -26.32 3.79
N PRO A 401 3.89 -26.52 2.77
CA PRO A 401 4.00 -27.62 1.81
C PRO A 401 5.26 -27.57 0.95
N ASP A 402 5.91 -26.43 0.79
CA ASP A 402 7.12 -26.29 -0.04
C ASP A 402 8.43 -26.28 0.77
N TYR A 403 8.35 -26.46 2.09
CA TYR A 403 9.53 -26.44 2.95
C TYR A 403 10.23 -27.80 2.99
N GLN A 404 11.28 -27.94 2.18
CA GLN A 404 12.04 -29.18 1.98
C GLN A 404 12.48 -29.91 3.28
N PRO A 405 12.95 -29.22 4.35
CA PRO A 405 13.35 -29.87 5.60
C PRO A 405 12.24 -30.66 6.31
N VAL A 406 10.96 -30.36 6.05
CA VAL A 406 9.85 -31.17 6.57
C VAL A 406 9.81 -32.54 5.90
N TYR A 407 10.03 -32.59 4.58
CA TYR A 407 10.06 -33.85 3.84
C TYR A 407 11.22 -34.74 4.27
N GLU A 408 12.40 -34.16 4.46
CA GLU A 408 13.58 -34.86 4.98
C GLU A 408 13.32 -35.48 6.36
N ALA A 409 12.69 -34.71 7.27
CA ALA A 409 12.30 -35.18 8.59
C ALA A 409 11.30 -36.36 8.52
N ILE A 410 10.31 -36.28 7.62
CA ILE A 410 9.33 -37.36 7.40
C ILE A 410 10.00 -38.61 6.82
N GLN A 411 10.95 -38.45 5.88
CA GLN A 411 11.71 -39.58 5.33
C GLN A 411 12.55 -40.26 6.42
N LYS A 412 13.21 -39.47 7.27
CA LYS A 412 13.98 -39.97 8.43
C LYS A 412 13.09 -40.76 9.39
N LEU A 413 11.90 -40.24 9.71
CA LEU A 413 10.90 -40.95 10.51
C LEU A 413 10.48 -42.30 9.89
N LYS A 414 10.22 -42.34 8.58
CA LYS A 414 9.87 -43.59 7.87
C LYS A 414 10.99 -44.62 7.94
N LYS A 415 12.24 -44.20 7.74
CA LYS A 415 13.42 -45.08 7.85
C LYS A 415 13.56 -45.69 9.24
N ILE A 416 13.39 -44.88 10.29
CA ILE A 416 13.44 -45.34 11.69
C ILE A 416 12.32 -46.36 11.98
N LYS A 417 11.08 -46.09 11.53
CA LYS A 417 9.96 -47.03 11.71
C LYS A 417 10.21 -48.36 10.98
N ARG A 418 10.70 -48.33 9.73
CA ARG A 418 11.02 -49.54 8.96
C ARG A 418 12.07 -50.40 9.66
N ASN A 419 13.16 -49.79 10.14
CA ASN A 419 14.23 -50.51 10.82
C ASN A 419 13.76 -51.15 12.15
N LYS A 420 12.85 -50.49 12.90
CA LYS A 420 12.25 -51.07 14.11
C LYS A 420 11.34 -52.26 13.81
N ILE A 421 10.63 -52.24 12.68
CA ILE A 421 9.77 -53.36 12.26
C ILE A 421 10.64 -54.56 11.87
N THR A 422 11.68 -54.36 11.05
CA THR A 422 12.59 -55.45 10.66
C THR A 422 13.34 -56.04 11.85
N ALA A 423 13.72 -55.23 12.85
CA ALA A 423 14.37 -55.73 14.05
C ALA A 423 13.44 -56.60 14.91
N ARG A 424 12.13 -56.33 14.93
CA ARG A 424 11.13 -57.11 15.67
C ARG A 424 10.73 -58.42 14.98
N THR A 425 10.90 -58.52 13.66
CA THR A 425 10.61 -59.74 12.89
C THR A 425 11.81 -60.68 12.77
N SER A 426 12.98 -60.27 13.26
CA SER A 426 14.24 -61.04 13.23
C SER A 426 14.62 -61.62 14.60
N GLN A 427 13.80 -61.36 15.63
CA GLN A 427 13.83 -61.95 16.97
C GLN A 427 12.63 -62.89 17.07
#